data_AF-A0A059FMT3-F1
#
_entry.id   AF-A0A059FMT3-F1
#
_cell.length_a   1.000
_cell.length_b   1.000
_cell.length_c   1.000
_cell.angle_alpha   90.00
_cell.angle_beta   90.00
_cell.angle_gamma   90.00
#
_symmetry.space_group_name_H-M   'P 1'
#
loop_
_entity.id
_entity.type
_entity.pdbx_description
1 polymer ?
#
loop_
_entity_poly.entity_id
_entity_poly.type
_entity_poly.pdbx_seq_one_letter_code
_entity_poly.pdbx_strand_id
1 'polypeptide(L)'
;MAASESPESEVGALGSFTGGKLFDTVFGKGMALVEETASYLDGPGREHSRTLPREAGLTYSAWSMELTTRLMQAASWLVMQKAVRDGEMRREDAAARKYRIRRDDPPLDPDAQRDKGLPLRFLELVARSEALFEQICRLDNALYGAQGAGHATNAVSEQIAQLQKAAETGAFDPLMVWRRGK
;
A
#
# COMPACT_ATOMS: atom_id res chain seq x y z
N MET A 1 -1.62 12.71 41.55
CA MET A 1 -2.15 11.45 41.00
C MET A 1 -3.39 11.78 40.19
N ALA A 2 -3.29 11.76 38.86
CA ALA A 2 -4.43 11.63 37.96
C ALA A 2 -3.89 11.15 36.61
N ALA A 3 -4.59 10.19 36.02
CA ALA A 3 -4.08 9.16 35.14
C ALA A 3 -3.70 9.66 33.73
N SER A 4 -2.60 9.10 33.22
CA SER A 4 -2.21 9.16 31.82
C SER A 4 -3.11 8.22 31.01
N GLU A 5 -3.91 8.74 30.08
CA GLU A 5 -4.62 7.93 29.09
C GLU A 5 -3.68 7.62 27.91
N SER A 6 -3.61 6.32 27.61
CA SER A 6 -2.67 5.67 26.68
C SER A 6 -3.03 5.86 25.19
N PRO A 7 -2.05 5.77 24.27
CA PRO A 7 -2.23 5.92 22.82
C PRO A 7 -2.74 4.64 22.11
N GLU A 8 -3.74 3.95 22.66
CA GLU A 8 -4.13 2.59 22.22
C GLU A 8 -5.05 2.52 20.98
N SER A 9 -5.55 3.64 20.45
CA SER A 9 -6.61 3.62 19.42
C SER A 9 -6.15 3.47 17.96
N GLU A 10 -4.95 3.94 17.58
CA GLU A 10 -4.44 3.79 16.19
C GLU A 10 -3.83 2.40 15.91
N VAL A 11 -3.28 1.76 16.95
CA VAL A 11 -2.70 0.41 16.84
C VAL A 11 -3.79 -0.66 16.60
N GLY A 12 -5.02 -0.41 17.08
CA GLY A 12 -6.17 -1.32 16.93
C GLY A 12 -6.69 -1.45 15.49
N ALA A 13 -6.68 -0.36 14.69
CA ALA A 13 -7.13 -0.39 13.30
C ALA A 13 -6.17 -1.19 12.38
N LEU A 14 -4.87 -1.14 12.68
CA LEU A 14 -3.83 -1.90 11.98
C LEU A 14 -3.75 -3.36 12.42
N GLY A 15 -4.08 -3.66 13.68
CA GLY A 15 -4.27 -5.02 14.16
C GLY A 15 -5.47 -5.72 13.51
N SER A 16 -6.55 -4.97 13.22
CA SER A 16 -7.73 -5.44 12.51
C SER A 16 -7.43 -5.90 11.06
N PHE A 17 -6.43 -5.30 10.39
CA PHE A 17 -6.05 -5.70 9.03
C PHE A 17 -5.34 -7.06 8.98
N THR A 18 -4.35 -7.27 9.85
CA THR A 18 -3.62 -8.56 9.92
C THR A 18 -4.53 -9.71 10.38
N GLY A 19 -5.66 -9.42 11.04
CA GLY A 19 -6.67 -10.42 11.42
C GLY A 19 -7.89 -10.54 10.50
N GLY A 20 -7.96 -9.81 9.37
CA GLY A 20 -9.24 -9.53 8.69
C GLY A 20 -9.42 -10.11 7.27
N LYS A 21 -10.71 -10.27 6.88
CA LYS A 21 -11.21 -10.67 5.53
C LYS A 21 -10.56 -9.92 4.36
N LEU A 22 -10.07 -8.70 4.59
CA LEU A 22 -9.42 -7.88 3.57
C LEU A 22 -8.08 -8.49 3.14
N PHE A 23 -7.27 -9.01 4.08
CA PHE A 23 -6.02 -9.67 3.73
C PHE A 23 -6.28 -10.93 2.89
N ASP A 24 -7.21 -11.79 3.29
CA ASP A 24 -7.56 -13.00 2.53
C ASP A 24 -8.00 -12.66 1.09
N THR A 25 -8.75 -11.57 0.93
CA THR A 25 -9.17 -11.09 -0.38
C THR A 25 -7.97 -10.66 -1.23
N VAL A 26 -7.03 -9.90 -0.67
CA VAL A 26 -5.82 -9.45 -1.39
C VAL A 26 -4.88 -10.61 -1.68
N PHE A 27 -4.69 -11.52 -0.73
CA PHE A 27 -3.90 -12.74 -0.90
C PHE A 27 -4.46 -13.60 -2.02
N GLY A 28 -5.76 -13.89 -2.00
CA GLY A 28 -6.43 -14.67 -3.05
C GLY A 28 -6.33 -13.99 -4.42
N LYS A 29 -6.59 -12.68 -4.51
CA LYS A 29 -6.41 -11.91 -5.75
C LYS A 29 -4.98 -11.94 -6.26
N GLY A 30 -4.00 -11.85 -5.36
CA GLY A 30 -2.58 -11.89 -5.69
C GLY A 30 -2.17 -13.24 -6.26
N MET A 31 -2.50 -14.33 -5.58
CA MET A 31 -2.19 -15.68 -6.06
C MET A 31 -2.89 -16.01 -7.39
N ALA A 32 -4.17 -15.64 -7.53
CA ALA A 32 -4.91 -15.83 -8.77
C ALA A 32 -4.27 -15.05 -9.95
N LEU A 33 -3.82 -13.82 -9.71
CA LEU A 33 -3.16 -13.01 -10.76
C LEU A 33 -1.81 -13.60 -11.17
N VAL A 34 -1.04 -14.17 -10.23
CA VAL A 34 0.21 -14.90 -10.52
C VAL A 34 -0.06 -16.09 -11.42
N GLU A 35 -1.04 -16.93 -11.07
CA GLU A 35 -1.43 -18.12 -11.84
C GLU A 35 -1.95 -17.76 -13.24
N GLU A 36 -2.81 -16.75 -13.32
CA GLU A 36 -3.37 -16.25 -14.58
C GLU A 36 -2.29 -15.69 -15.50
N THR A 37 -1.31 -14.96 -14.93
CA THR A 37 -0.18 -14.43 -15.70
C THR A 37 0.74 -15.54 -16.19
N ALA A 38 1.06 -16.52 -15.35
CA ALA A 38 1.86 -17.68 -15.77
C ALA A 38 1.17 -18.45 -16.90
N SER A 39 -0.12 -18.75 -16.74
CA SER A 39 -0.93 -19.43 -17.75
C SER A 39 -0.98 -18.66 -19.07
N TYR A 40 -1.09 -17.33 -19.02
CA TYR A 40 -1.05 -16.49 -20.21
C TYR A 40 0.33 -16.52 -20.89
N LEU A 41 1.40 -16.30 -20.13
CA LEU A 41 2.76 -16.20 -20.68
C LEU A 41 3.25 -17.53 -21.25
N ASP A 42 2.86 -18.66 -20.66
CA ASP A 42 3.23 -19.99 -21.17
C ASP A 42 2.34 -20.49 -22.31
N GLY A 43 1.10 -19.99 -22.41
CA GLY A 43 0.16 -20.32 -23.47
C GLY A 43 0.03 -19.21 -24.51
N PRO A 44 -1.13 -18.52 -24.59
CA PRO A 44 -1.45 -17.54 -25.65
C PRO A 44 -0.40 -16.43 -25.84
N GLY A 45 0.27 -16.01 -24.76
CA GLY A 45 1.31 -14.99 -24.79
C GLY A 45 2.50 -15.35 -25.68
N ARG A 46 2.86 -16.64 -25.79
CA ARG A 46 3.91 -17.09 -26.72
C ARG A 46 3.50 -16.90 -28.17
N GLU A 47 2.27 -17.21 -28.52
CA GLU A 47 1.77 -17.04 -29.89
C GLU A 47 1.65 -15.56 -30.25
N HIS A 48 1.05 -14.76 -29.34
CA HIS A 48 0.96 -13.31 -29.53
C HIS A 48 2.33 -12.69 -29.74
N SER A 49 3.31 -12.96 -28.86
CA SER A 49 4.66 -12.37 -28.97
C SER A 49 5.38 -12.67 -30.29
N ARG A 50 5.10 -13.79 -30.94
CA ARG A 50 5.72 -14.18 -32.23
C ARG A 50 5.16 -13.41 -33.43
N THR A 51 3.94 -12.93 -33.32
CA THR A 51 3.24 -12.21 -34.41
C THR A 51 3.37 -10.69 -34.29
N LEU A 52 3.94 -10.20 -33.20
CA LEU A 52 4.10 -8.77 -32.94
C LEU A 52 5.10 -8.11 -33.90
N PRO A 53 4.84 -6.86 -34.33
CA PRO A 53 5.85 -6.01 -34.93
C PRO A 53 7.08 -5.87 -34.02
N ARG A 54 8.26 -5.62 -34.60
CA ARG A 54 9.53 -5.57 -33.86
C ARG A 54 9.49 -4.66 -32.62
N GLU A 55 8.94 -3.45 -32.75
CA GLU A 55 8.84 -2.50 -31.63
C GLU A 55 7.92 -3.02 -30.51
N ALA A 56 6.73 -3.51 -30.87
CA ALA A 56 5.79 -4.09 -29.92
C ALA A 56 6.34 -5.35 -29.23
N GLY A 57 7.10 -6.17 -29.96
CA GLY A 57 7.76 -7.36 -29.44
C GLY A 57 8.87 -7.05 -28.43
N LEU A 58 9.65 -5.99 -28.65
CA LEU A 58 10.65 -5.51 -27.69
C LEU A 58 9.97 -5.02 -26.39
N THR A 59 8.93 -4.20 -26.52
CA THR A 59 8.13 -3.73 -25.36
C THR A 59 7.51 -4.90 -24.61
N TYR A 60 6.88 -5.84 -25.32
CA TYR A 60 6.28 -7.03 -24.73
C TYR A 60 7.30 -7.84 -23.93
N SER A 61 8.50 -8.03 -24.47
CA SER A 61 9.56 -8.79 -23.81
C SER A 61 10.03 -8.11 -22.53
N ALA A 62 10.30 -6.80 -22.58
CA ALA A 62 10.70 -6.03 -21.41
C ALA A 62 9.61 -6.02 -20.33
N TRP A 63 8.36 -5.71 -20.71
CA TRP A 63 7.25 -5.61 -19.78
C TRP A 63 6.83 -6.97 -19.20
N SER A 64 7.05 -8.07 -19.93
CA SER A 64 6.77 -9.42 -19.40
C SER A 64 7.74 -9.81 -18.28
N MET A 65 9.02 -9.44 -18.41
CA MET A 65 10.00 -9.65 -17.34
C MET A 65 9.69 -8.77 -16.13
N GLU A 66 9.31 -7.52 -16.36
CA GLU A 66 8.95 -6.60 -15.28
C GLU A 66 7.67 -7.05 -14.55
N LEU A 67 6.65 -7.47 -15.30
CA LEU A 67 5.41 -8.03 -14.78
C LEU A 67 5.68 -9.24 -13.87
N THR A 68 6.49 -10.20 -14.32
CA THR A 68 6.80 -11.41 -13.54
C THR A 68 7.62 -11.08 -12.29
N THR A 69 8.60 -10.19 -12.40
CA THR A 69 9.40 -9.73 -11.27
C THR A 69 8.52 -9.05 -10.21
N ARG A 70 7.64 -8.15 -10.64
CA ARG A 70 6.70 -7.44 -9.76
C ARG A 70 5.73 -8.39 -9.05
N LEU A 71 5.15 -9.33 -9.79
CA LEU A 71 4.26 -10.32 -9.22
C LEU A 71 4.97 -11.22 -8.21
N MET A 72 6.22 -11.58 -8.47
CA MET A 72 7.04 -12.36 -7.53
C MET A 72 7.33 -11.59 -6.24
N GLN A 73 7.66 -10.30 -6.34
CA GLN A 73 7.86 -9.44 -5.17
C GLN A 73 6.57 -9.30 -4.35
N ALA A 74 5.44 -9.06 -5.02
CA ALA A 74 4.12 -9.00 -4.39
C ALA A 74 3.77 -10.32 -3.69
N ALA A 75 3.96 -11.46 -4.37
CA ALA A 75 3.70 -12.79 -3.83
C ALA A 75 4.57 -13.08 -2.59
N SER A 76 5.85 -12.74 -2.65
CA SER A 76 6.79 -12.92 -1.54
C SER A 76 6.35 -12.15 -0.29
N TRP A 77 5.91 -10.89 -0.46
CA TRP A 77 5.37 -10.10 0.64
C TRP A 77 4.07 -10.69 1.21
N LEU A 78 3.15 -11.14 0.35
CA LEU A 78 1.89 -11.75 0.76
C LEU A 78 2.09 -13.04 1.56
N VAL A 79 3.01 -13.90 1.11
CA VAL A 79 3.36 -15.15 1.82
C VAL A 79 3.98 -14.83 3.18
N MET A 80 4.88 -13.84 3.25
CA MET A 80 5.47 -13.42 4.51
C MET A 80 4.41 -12.88 5.48
N GLN A 81 3.47 -12.05 5.01
CA GLN A 81 2.37 -11.57 5.86
C GLN A 81 1.45 -12.69 6.34
N LYS A 82 1.22 -13.71 5.50
CA LYS A 82 0.50 -14.90 5.91
C LYS A 82 1.22 -15.63 7.04
N ALA A 83 2.55 -15.80 6.96
CA ALA A 83 3.34 -16.40 8.04
C ALA A 83 3.27 -15.58 9.35
N VAL A 84 3.27 -14.23 9.25
CA VAL A 84 3.08 -13.36 10.43
C VAL A 84 1.71 -13.55 11.07
N ARG A 85 0.66 -13.61 10.25
CA ARG A 85 -0.72 -13.82 10.71
C ARG A 85 -0.90 -15.20 11.34
N ASP A 86 -0.34 -16.23 10.72
CA ASP A 86 -0.46 -17.62 11.18
C ASP A 86 0.42 -17.87 12.43
N GLY A 87 1.19 -16.87 12.88
CA GLY A 87 2.02 -16.92 14.09
C GLY A 87 3.39 -17.57 13.88
N GLU A 88 3.74 -17.93 12.64
CA GLU A 88 5.00 -18.55 12.25
C GLU A 88 6.17 -17.54 12.17
N MET A 89 5.86 -16.25 12.06
CA MET A 89 6.84 -15.16 12.03
C MET A 89 6.43 -14.02 12.95
N ARG A 90 7.37 -13.43 13.69
CA ARG A 90 7.07 -12.28 14.56
C ARG A 90 6.95 -11.02 13.71
N ARG A 91 6.02 -10.14 14.10
CA ARG A 91 5.72 -8.90 13.36
C ARG A 91 6.91 -7.95 13.24
N GLU A 92 7.81 -7.96 14.22
CA GLU A 92 9.05 -7.18 14.20
C GLU A 92 10.09 -7.74 13.21
N ASP A 93 10.16 -9.06 13.05
CA ASP A 93 11.04 -9.69 12.05
C ASP A 93 10.59 -9.32 10.63
N ALA A 94 9.27 -9.27 10.42
CA ALA A 94 8.65 -8.83 9.18
C ALA A 94 8.85 -7.34 8.86
N ALA A 95 9.16 -6.50 9.87
CA ALA A 95 9.46 -5.10 9.66
C ALA A 95 10.87 -4.87 9.08
N ALA A 96 11.72 -5.91 9.03
CA ALA A 96 13.07 -5.83 8.49
C ALA A 96 13.07 -5.38 7.03
N ARG A 97 14.03 -4.52 6.65
CA ARG A 97 14.13 -3.91 5.31
C ARG A 97 14.07 -4.93 4.16
N LYS A 98 14.59 -6.15 4.36
CA LYS A 98 14.58 -7.23 3.35
C LYS A 98 13.19 -7.76 3.00
N TYR A 99 12.19 -7.54 3.86
CA TYR A 99 10.81 -7.97 3.67
C TYR A 99 9.87 -6.81 3.32
N ARG A 100 10.38 -5.57 3.32
CA ARG A 100 9.65 -4.38 2.91
C ARG A 100 9.53 -4.37 1.39
N ILE A 101 8.35 -4.06 0.89
CA ILE A 101 8.09 -3.91 -0.54
C ILE A 101 7.99 -2.43 -0.89
N ARG A 102 8.77 -2.01 -1.88
CA ARG A 102 8.84 -0.62 -2.33
C ARG A 102 8.83 -0.59 -3.85
N ARG A 103 8.30 0.50 -4.40
CA ARG A 103 8.39 0.78 -5.82
C ARG A 103 9.70 1.50 -6.08
N ASP A 104 10.60 0.83 -6.80
CA ASP A 104 11.88 1.42 -7.22
C ASP A 104 11.76 2.02 -8.64
N ASP A 105 10.96 1.39 -9.51
CA ASP A 105 10.75 1.81 -10.90
C ASP A 105 9.43 2.59 -11.10
N PRO A 106 9.36 3.51 -12.09
CA PRO A 106 8.12 4.18 -12.46
C PRO A 106 7.01 3.17 -12.81
N PRO A 107 5.73 3.46 -12.52
CA PRO A 107 4.63 2.60 -12.91
C PRO A 107 4.54 2.48 -14.43
N LEU A 108 4.23 1.28 -14.89
CA LEU A 108 3.90 1.04 -16.29
C LEU A 108 2.56 1.68 -16.62
N ASP A 109 2.50 2.32 -17.79
CA ASP A 109 1.29 2.91 -18.34
C ASP A 109 0.74 2.06 -19.49
N PRO A 110 -0.11 1.06 -19.19
CA PRO A 110 -0.69 0.20 -20.22
C PRO A 110 -1.58 0.95 -21.21
N ASP A 111 -2.18 2.07 -20.81
CA ASP A 111 -3.04 2.87 -21.69
C ASP A 111 -2.19 3.55 -22.79
N ALA A 112 -1.00 4.05 -22.44
CA ALA A 112 -0.05 4.60 -23.42
C ALA A 112 0.47 3.57 -24.44
N GLN A 113 0.20 2.28 -24.25
CA GLN A 113 0.61 1.20 -25.15
C GLN A 113 -0.56 0.51 -25.89
N ARG A 114 -1.81 0.88 -25.62
CA ARG A 114 -3.00 0.25 -26.22
C ARG A 114 -2.99 0.28 -27.75
N ASP A 115 -2.61 1.41 -28.33
CA ASP A 115 -2.63 1.60 -29.79
C ASP A 115 -1.32 1.19 -30.48
N LYS A 116 -0.36 0.63 -29.73
CA LYS A 116 0.99 0.29 -30.22
C LYS A 116 1.14 -1.19 -30.62
N GLY A 117 0.01 -1.89 -30.78
CA GLY A 117 -0.03 -3.27 -31.24
C GLY A 117 0.23 -4.32 -30.17
N LEU A 118 0.29 -3.94 -28.88
CA LEU A 118 0.38 -4.92 -27.79
C LEU A 118 -0.97 -5.65 -27.58
N PRO A 119 -0.95 -6.94 -27.18
CA PRO A 119 -2.19 -7.68 -26.95
C PRO A 119 -2.98 -7.07 -25.78
N LEU A 120 -4.27 -6.80 -25.98
CA LEU A 120 -5.13 -6.23 -24.94
C LEU A 120 -5.07 -7.03 -23.63
N ARG A 121 -5.08 -8.36 -23.75
CA ARG A 121 -5.00 -9.25 -22.60
C ARG A 121 -3.72 -9.07 -21.78
N PHE A 122 -2.59 -8.83 -22.45
CA PHE A 122 -1.33 -8.56 -21.77
C PHE A 122 -1.40 -7.23 -21.01
N LEU A 123 -1.94 -6.18 -21.64
CA LEU A 123 -2.11 -4.88 -21.02
C LEU A 123 -3.05 -4.92 -19.80
N GLU A 124 -4.10 -5.74 -19.85
CA GLU A 124 -4.98 -6.00 -18.68
C GLU A 124 -4.22 -6.62 -17.51
N LEU A 125 -3.36 -7.62 -17.77
CA LEU A 125 -2.54 -8.25 -16.74
C LEU A 125 -1.54 -7.26 -16.13
N VAL A 126 -0.91 -6.43 -16.97
CA VAL A 126 -0.02 -5.35 -16.53
C VAL A 126 -0.77 -4.37 -15.63
N ALA A 127 -1.92 -3.86 -16.07
CA ALA A 127 -2.74 -2.92 -15.29
C ALA A 127 -3.16 -3.50 -13.93
N ARG A 128 -3.59 -4.76 -13.90
CA ARG A 128 -3.98 -5.44 -12.65
C ARG A 128 -2.79 -5.67 -11.73
N SER A 129 -1.62 -5.98 -12.29
CA SER A 129 -0.38 -6.14 -11.51
C SER A 129 0.06 -4.83 -10.87
N GLU A 130 -0.08 -3.72 -11.59
CA GLU A 130 0.23 -2.37 -11.09
C GLU A 130 -0.68 -2.00 -9.93
N ALA A 131 -1.99 -2.17 -10.10
CA ALA A 131 -2.98 -1.89 -9.05
C ALA A 131 -2.75 -2.74 -7.80
N LEU A 132 -2.45 -4.04 -7.97
CA LEU A 132 -2.14 -4.94 -6.86
C LEU A 132 -0.86 -4.51 -6.14
N PHE A 133 0.22 -4.24 -6.88
CA PHE A 133 1.50 -3.86 -6.31
C PHE A 133 1.40 -2.54 -5.54
N GLU A 134 0.71 -1.55 -6.10
CA GLU A 134 0.46 -0.27 -5.44
C GLU A 134 -0.36 -0.46 -4.15
N GLN A 135 -1.41 -1.28 -4.20
CA GLN A 135 -2.18 -1.63 -3.02
C GLN A 135 -1.31 -2.29 -1.94
N ILE A 136 -0.43 -3.21 -2.30
CA ILE A 136 0.49 -3.87 -1.36
C ILE A 136 1.50 -2.87 -0.79
N CYS A 137 2.08 -1.96 -1.59
CA CYS A 137 2.97 -0.91 -1.08
C CYS A 137 2.27 0.00 -0.07
N ARG A 138 1.01 0.40 -0.33
CA ARG A 138 0.22 1.18 0.63
C ARG A 138 -0.01 0.40 1.93
N LEU A 139 -0.30 -0.89 1.84
CA LEU A 139 -0.48 -1.76 3.01
C LEU A 139 0.82 -1.91 3.81
N ASP A 140 1.94 -2.15 3.16
CA ASP A 140 3.26 -2.22 3.78
C ASP A 140 3.62 -0.93 4.53
N ASN A 141 3.37 0.23 3.90
CA ASN A 141 3.58 1.53 4.53
C ASN A 141 2.63 1.77 5.71
N ALA A 142 1.37 1.35 5.62
CA ALA A 142 0.45 1.46 6.74
C ALA A 142 0.89 0.58 7.93
N LEU A 143 1.35 -0.64 7.66
CA LEU A 143 1.75 -1.61 8.68
C LEU A 143 3.09 -1.28 9.34
N TYR A 144 4.05 -0.76 8.58
CA TYR A 144 5.43 -0.61 9.02
C TYR A 144 6.05 0.77 8.78
N GLY A 145 5.37 1.68 8.07
CA GLY A 145 5.88 3.02 7.74
C GLY A 145 5.86 4.01 8.90
N ALA A 146 4.99 3.81 9.90
CA ALA A 146 4.89 4.68 11.08
C ALA A 146 6.11 4.66 12.01
N GLN A 147 7.03 3.69 11.84
CA GLN A 147 8.22 3.59 12.70
C GLN A 147 9.39 4.51 12.27
N GLY A 148 9.30 5.17 11.09
CA GLY A 148 10.36 6.03 10.55
C GLY A 148 10.01 7.51 10.39
N ALA A 149 8.72 7.88 10.40
CA ALA A 149 8.30 9.27 10.50
C ALA A 149 8.12 9.57 11.99
N GLY A 150 9.20 10.04 12.63
CA GLY A 150 9.11 10.52 14.00
C GLY A 150 7.94 11.49 14.11
N HIS A 151 6.94 11.12 14.91
CA HIS A 151 5.92 11.99 15.48
C HIS A 151 5.59 13.20 14.59
N ALA A 152 4.84 12.97 13.50
CA ALA A 152 3.82 13.96 13.18
C ALA A 152 2.75 13.80 14.28
N THR A 153 3.07 14.29 15.48
CA THR A 153 2.10 14.55 16.52
C THR A 153 0.94 15.23 15.83
N ASN A 154 -0.17 14.49 15.78
CA ASN A 154 -1.40 14.83 15.07
C ASN A 154 -1.60 16.37 15.17
N ALA A 155 -1.38 17.10 14.07
CA ALA A 155 -1.33 18.57 14.12
C ALA A 155 -2.64 19.15 14.67
N VAL A 156 -3.74 18.43 14.46
CA VAL A 156 -5.05 18.72 15.03
C VAL A 156 -5.07 18.48 16.55
N SER A 157 -4.48 17.40 17.05
CA SER A 157 -4.36 17.16 18.50
C SER A 157 -3.47 18.20 19.18
N GLU A 158 -2.39 18.66 18.54
CA GLU A 158 -1.58 19.78 19.06
C GLU A 158 -2.36 21.10 19.07
N GLN A 159 -3.15 21.37 18.03
CA GLN A 159 -4.03 22.54 17.98
C GLN A 159 -5.12 22.49 19.06
N ILE A 160 -5.72 21.32 19.30
CA ILE A 160 -6.72 21.12 20.37
C ILE A 160 -6.07 21.32 21.75
N ALA A 161 -4.88 20.77 21.97
CA ALA A 161 -4.14 20.94 23.23
C ALA A 161 -3.74 22.42 23.46
N GLN A 162 -3.36 23.15 22.41
CA GLN A 162 -3.10 24.60 22.49
C GLN A 162 -4.37 25.39 22.82
N LEU A 163 -5.52 25.04 22.23
CA LEU A 163 -6.79 25.68 22.53
C LEU A 163 -7.24 25.44 23.97
N GLN A 164 -7.09 24.22 24.49
CA GLN A 164 -7.39 23.88 25.88
C GLN A 164 -6.50 24.68 26.84
N LYS A 165 -5.20 24.77 26.56
CA LYS A 165 -4.25 25.55 27.36
C LYS A 165 -4.56 27.05 27.34
N ALA A 166 -4.99 27.58 26.18
CA ALA A 166 -5.42 28.98 26.05
C ALA A 166 -6.73 29.27 26.80
N ALA A 167 -7.65 28.30 26.85
CA ALA A 167 -8.87 28.39 27.63
C ALA A 167 -8.59 28.37 29.15
N GLU A 168 -7.66 27.55 29.61
CA GLU A 168 -7.28 27.45 31.03
C GLU A 168 -6.48 28.67 31.52
N THR A 169 -5.70 29.31 30.65
CA THR A 169 -4.92 30.52 30.98
C THR A 169 -5.76 31.82 30.95
N GLY A 170 -7.07 31.72 30.71
CA GLY A 170 -7.99 32.85 30.77
C GLY A 170 -7.88 33.83 29.59
N ALA A 171 -7.25 33.43 28.48
CA ALA A 171 -7.16 34.25 27.27
C ALA A 171 -8.52 34.41 26.56
N PHE A 172 -9.49 33.56 26.90
CA PHE A 172 -10.87 33.62 26.43
C PHE A 172 -11.77 34.03 27.61
N ASP A 173 -11.95 35.35 27.81
CA ASP A 173 -12.97 35.88 28.72
C ASP A 173 -14.23 36.25 27.91
N PRO A 174 -15.24 35.36 27.83
CA PRO A 174 -16.45 35.62 27.05
C PRO A 174 -17.32 36.76 27.63
N LEU A 175 -17.02 37.23 28.85
CA LEU A 175 -17.73 38.35 29.49
C LEU A 175 -17.04 39.70 29.24
N MET A 176 -15.83 39.73 28.67
CA MET A 176 -15.16 41.00 28.32
C MET A 176 -15.94 41.81 27.29
N VAL A 177 -16.64 41.16 26.35
CA VAL A 177 -17.46 41.85 25.32
C VAL A 177 -18.62 42.63 25.95
N TRP A 178 -19.13 42.20 27.10
CA TRP A 178 -20.28 42.81 27.78
C TRP A 178 -19.89 43.89 28.80
N ARG A 179 -18.60 44.06 29.10
CA ARG A 179 -18.12 45.02 30.10
C ARG A 179 -17.75 46.40 29.55
N ARG A 180 -17.81 46.61 28.22
CA ARG A 180 -17.43 47.87 27.56
C ARG A 180 -18.58 48.88 27.39
N GLY A 181 -19.77 48.59 27.92
CA GLY A 181 -20.93 49.46 27.87
C GLY A 181 -21.39 49.90 29.26
N LYS A 182 -20.63 50.77 29.92
CA LYS A 182 -21.13 51.62 31.00
C LYS A 182 -20.27 52.86 31.16
#